data_AF-Q5CW72-F1
#
_entry.id   AF-Q5CW72-F1
#
_cell.length_a   1.000
_cell.length_b   1.000
_cell.length_c   1.000
_cell.angle_alpha   90.00
_cell.angle_beta   90.00
_cell.angle_gamma   90.00
#
_symmetry.space_group_name_H-M   'P 1'
#
loop_
_entity.id
_entity.type
_entity.pdbx_description
1 polymer ?
#
loop_
_entity_poly.entity_id
_entity_poly.type
_entity_poly.pdbx_seq_one_letter_code
_entity_poly.pdbx_strand_id
1 'polypeptide(L)'
;MAEEQTMTSIRKSSNPKWLRFIVTVYTYSMICISIILGLITQILLWIFLFPYLLYNEKFKIIIMGQAFRFWNALLVIWTNPFWTVKITREPKRNYKPSNTLIMTNHLSTADPWIISSTHFPWEFKYVYKADLLKVPIVNCAISLTYDLPIYFTKEKGGWGIKSGTIEPMFNRCAELQKLGIGQVIYPEGTRSKLRRLQPFKNGFFKFAIEHESEILPVVSHNNWSLWPLGEPLLDLGTAYVAYGDPIQVTKDMDIEELKLKVQSAMMELFKCCPTHNPELEQPLSTASSTRGHGITGTN
;
A
#
# COMPACT_ATOMS: atom_id res chain seq x y z
N MET A 1 -27.63 2.00 6.94
CA MET A 1 -28.40 1.00 6.18
C MET A 1 -28.74 1.44 4.76
N ALA A 2 -29.36 2.61 4.54
CA ALA A 2 -29.69 3.08 3.18
C ALA A 2 -28.44 3.34 2.31
N GLU A 3 -27.43 4.08 2.81
CA GLU A 3 -26.19 4.36 2.07
C GLU A 3 -25.35 3.12 1.77
N GLU A 4 -25.30 2.17 2.72
CA GLU A 4 -24.63 0.89 2.52
C GLU A 4 -25.35 0.08 1.43
N GLN A 5 -26.68 0.04 1.42
CA GLN A 5 -27.47 -0.55 0.33
C GLN A 5 -27.24 0.17 -1.01
N THR A 6 -27.10 1.50 -1.03
CA THR A 6 -26.79 2.28 -2.24
C THR A 6 -25.40 1.93 -2.77
N MET A 7 -24.36 1.91 -1.93
CA MET A 7 -22.99 1.54 -2.35
C MET A 7 -22.86 0.05 -2.72
N THR A 8 -23.62 -0.82 -2.06
CA THR A 8 -23.72 -2.24 -2.43
C THR A 8 -24.48 -2.45 -3.74
N SER A 9 -25.33 -1.50 -4.15
CA SER A 9 -25.94 -1.51 -5.49
C SER A 9 -24.92 -1.15 -6.60
N ILE A 10 -23.90 -0.33 -6.28
CA ILE A 10 -22.74 0.00 -7.14
C ILE A 10 -21.70 -1.15 -7.13
N ARG A 11 -22.10 -2.37 -6.75
CA ARG A 11 -21.21 -3.53 -6.60
C ARG A 11 -21.28 -4.51 -7.76
N LYS A 12 -22.32 -4.47 -8.59
CA LYS A 12 -22.41 -5.38 -9.73
C LYS A 12 -21.48 -4.91 -10.84
N SER A 13 -20.32 -5.56 -10.93
CA SER A 13 -19.51 -5.57 -12.14
C SER A 13 -20.39 -5.74 -13.37
N SER A 14 -20.17 -4.91 -14.39
CA SER A 14 -20.82 -5.01 -15.69
C SER A 14 -20.22 -6.13 -16.55
N ASN A 15 -19.08 -6.70 -16.15
CA ASN A 15 -18.36 -7.70 -16.92
C ASN A 15 -18.91 -9.11 -16.69
N PRO A 16 -18.96 -9.96 -17.74
CA PRO A 16 -19.48 -11.31 -17.62
C PRO A 16 -18.57 -12.16 -16.72
N LYS A 17 -19.18 -13.08 -15.95
CA LYS A 17 -18.48 -13.92 -14.95
C LYS A 17 -17.32 -14.72 -15.54
N TRP A 18 -17.44 -15.23 -16.77
CA TRP A 18 -16.40 -16.02 -17.42
C TRP A 18 -15.14 -15.17 -17.70
N LEU A 19 -15.32 -13.90 -18.09
CA LEU A 19 -14.20 -12.98 -18.31
C LEU A 19 -13.51 -12.66 -16.99
N ARG A 20 -14.29 -12.33 -15.96
CA ARG A 20 -13.78 -12.11 -14.59
C ARG A 20 -13.02 -13.31 -14.05
N PHE A 21 -13.49 -14.53 -14.35
CA PHE A 21 -12.78 -15.76 -14.01
C PHE A 21 -11.43 -15.86 -14.71
N ILE A 22 -11.35 -15.55 -16.01
CA ILE A 22 -10.07 -15.49 -16.74
C ILE A 22 -9.13 -14.45 -16.10
N VAL A 23 -9.61 -13.23 -15.83
CA VAL A 23 -8.81 -12.17 -15.18
C VAL A 23 -8.29 -12.65 -13.83
N THR A 24 -9.14 -13.34 -13.05
CA THR A 24 -8.79 -13.89 -11.74
C THR A 24 -7.67 -14.92 -11.86
N VAL A 25 -7.87 -15.95 -12.69
CA VAL A 25 -6.88 -17.02 -12.89
C VAL A 25 -5.56 -16.43 -13.38
N TYR A 26 -5.60 -15.58 -14.40
CA TYR A 26 -4.41 -14.91 -14.93
C TYR A 26 -3.65 -14.13 -13.85
N THR A 27 -4.34 -13.27 -13.10
CA THR A 27 -3.72 -12.40 -12.10
C THR A 27 -3.07 -13.22 -10.97
N TYR A 28 -3.77 -14.23 -10.45
CA TYR A 28 -3.19 -15.12 -9.43
C TYR A 28 -2.00 -15.92 -9.97
N SER A 29 -2.06 -16.41 -11.21
CA SER A 29 -0.94 -17.08 -11.86
C SER A 29 0.27 -16.14 -11.98
N MET A 30 0.08 -14.90 -12.42
CA MET A 30 1.16 -13.91 -12.53
C MET A 30 1.77 -13.55 -11.17
N ILE A 31 0.96 -13.41 -10.11
CA ILE A 31 1.44 -13.19 -8.73
C ILE A 31 2.28 -14.38 -8.25
N CYS A 32 1.83 -15.62 -8.48
CA CYS A 32 2.61 -16.79 -8.09
C CYS A 32 3.95 -16.85 -8.82
N ILE A 33 3.96 -16.60 -10.13
CA ILE A 33 5.17 -16.59 -10.94
C ILE A 33 6.09 -15.45 -10.52
N SER A 34 5.57 -14.24 -10.25
CA SER A 34 6.39 -13.08 -9.86
C SER A 34 7.10 -13.31 -8.52
N ILE A 35 6.44 -13.94 -7.55
CA ILE A 35 7.05 -14.26 -6.25
C ILE A 35 8.18 -15.28 -6.44
N ILE A 36 7.97 -16.31 -7.27
CA ILE A 36 8.99 -17.34 -7.54
C ILE A 36 10.20 -16.74 -8.26
N LEU A 37 9.98 -15.99 -9.33
CA LEU A 37 11.07 -15.34 -10.09
C LEU A 37 11.79 -14.28 -9.26
N GLY A 38 11.05 -13.53 -8.43
CA GLY A 38 11.60 -12.62 -7.44
C GLY A 38 12.55 -13.33 -6.47
N LEU A 39 12.11 -14.43 -5.87
CA LEU A 39 12.93 -15.23 -4.95
C LEU A 39 14.18 -15.81 -5.64
N ILE A 40 14.02 -16.38 -6.83
CA ILE A 40 15.15 -16.89 -7.62
C ILE A 40 16.16 -15.76 -7.87
N THR A 41 15.69 -14.59 -8.29
CA THR A 41 16.56 -13.43 -8.57
C THR A 41 17.28 -12.95 -7.30
N GLN A 42 16.60 -12.89 -6.16
CA GLN A 42 17.21 -12.53 -4.88
C GLN A 42 18.31 -13.54 -4.48
N ILE A 43 18.06 -14.85 -4.65
CA ILE A 43 19.06 -15.90 -4.37
C ILE A 43 20.26 -15.76 -5.31
N LEU A 44 20.03 -15.55 -6.61
CA LEU A 44 21.11 -15.34 -7.59
C LEU A 44 21.94 -14.10 -7.25
N LEU A 45 21.29 -12.99 -6.87
CA LEU A 45 21.98 -11.79 -6.42
C LEU A 45 22.83 -12.05 -5.17
N TRP A 46 22.34 -12.86 -4.23
CA TRP A 46 23.15 -13.32 -3.10
C TRP A 46 24.38 -14.12 -3.54
N ILE A 47 24.24 -15.05 -4.49
CA ILE A 47 25.35 -15.86 -4.98
C ILE A 47 26.39 -15.00 -5.71
N PHE A 48 25.96 -14.15 -6.64
CA PHE A 48 26.87 -13.40 -7.52
C PHE A 48 27.46 -12.14 -6.88
N LEU A 49 26.76 -11.52 -5.92
CA LEU A 49 27.23 -10.30 -5.25
C LEU A 49 27.78 -10.59 -3.84
N PHE A 50 27.97 -11.86 -3.48
CA PHE A 50 28.74 -12.22 -2.30
C PHE A 50 30.24 -11.96 -2.53
N PRO A 51 31.00 -11.39 -1.57
CA PRO A 51 30.59 -10.97 -0.23
C PRO A 51 30.14 -9.50 -0.13
N TYR A 52 30.04 -8.76 -1.23
CA TYR A 52 29.70 -7.32 -1.23
C TYR A 52 28.40 -7.00 -0.47
N LEU A 53 27.38 -7.87 -0.56
CA LEU A 53 26.13 -7.72 0.19
C LEU A 53 26.31 -7.78 1.72
N LEU A 54 27.35 -8.44 2.23
CA LEU A 54 27.68 -8.44 3.66
C LEU A 54 28.28 -7.11 4.12
N TYR A 55 29.01 -6.44 3.24
CA TYR A 55 29.71 -5.19 3.55
C TYR A 55 28.79 -3.96 3.42
N ASN A 56 27.98 -3.89 2.37
CA ASN A 56 27.11 -2.73 2.11
C ASN A 56 25.64 -3.05 2.41
N GLU A 57 25.23 -2.80 3.66
CA GLU A 57 23.86 -3.06 4.11
C GLU A 57 22.81 -2.27 3.30
N LYS A 58 23.05 -0.98 3.04
CA LYS A 58 22.14 -0.13 2.26
C LYS A 58 21.91 -0.73 0.87
N PHE A 59 22.99 -1.07 0.17
CA PHE A 59 22.89 -1.65 -1.17
C PHE A 59 22.15 -2.99 -1.14
N LYS A 60 22.47 -3.87 -0.18
CA LYS A 60 21.77 -5.15 0.00
C LYS A 60 20.26 -4.97 0.17
N ILE A 61 19.83 -4.08 1.07
CA ILE A 61 18.42 -3.83 1.34
C ILE A 61 17.70 -3.29 0.10
N ILE A 62 18.37 -2.41 -0.67
CA ILE A 62 17.81 -1.83 -1.89
C ILE A 62 17.68 -2.88 -2.98
N ILE A 63 18.77 -3.58 -3.33
CA ILE A 63 18.78 -4.48 -4.48
C ILE A 63 17.85 -5.70 -4.27
N MET A 64 17.76 -6.23 -3.04
CA MET A 64 16.85 -7.33 -2.73
C MET A 64 15.38 -6.91 -2.83
N GLY A 65 15.07 -5.69 -2.40
CA GLY A 65 13.72 -5.12 -2.48
C GLY A 65 13.32 -4.80 -3.92
N GLN A 66 14.23 -4.18 -4.68
CA GLN A 66 14.04 -3.85 -6.09
C GLN A 66 13.89 -5.11 -6.96
N ALA A 67 14.67 -6.16 -6.70
CA ALA A 67 14.53 -7.43 -7.43
C ALA A 67 13.12 -8.02 -7.30
N PHE A 68 12.57 -8.04 -6.08
CA PHE A 68 11.20 -8.51 -5.85
C PHE A 68 10.15 -7.59 -6.49
N ARG A 69 10.30 -6.27 -6.30
CA ARG A 69 9.35 -5.27 -6.84
C ARG A 69 9.37 -5.21 -8.36
N PHE A 70 10.51 -5.43 -9.00
CA PHE A 70 10.61 -5.49 -10.45
C PHE A 70 9.73 -6.60 -11.02
N TRP A 71 9.85 -7.83 -10.52
CA TRP A 71 9.03 -8.94 -11.02
C TRP A 71 7.55 -8.74 -10.75
N ASN A 72 7.20 -8.19 -9.59
CA ASN A 72 5.82 -7.85 -9.27
C ASN A 72 5.25 -6.77 -10.20
N ALA A 73 6.00 -5.67 -10.40
CA ALA A 73 5.58 -4.60 -11.29
C ALA A 73 5.46 -5.11 -12.73
N LEU A 74 6.46 -5.85 -13.22
CA LEU A 74 6.48 -6.40 -14.56
C LEU A 74 5.29 -7.33 -14.81
N LEU A 75 5.15 -8.40 -14.03
CA LEU A 75 4.20 -9.47 -14.33
C LEU A 75 2.78 -9.19 -13.86
N VAL A 76 2.60 -8.51 -12.73
CA VAL A 76 1.27 -8.27 -12.16
C VAL A 76 0.62 -7.02 -12.75
N ILE A 77 1.41 -6.01 -13.15
CA ILE A 77 0.90 -4.72 -13.62
C ILE A 77 1.30 -4.40 -15.06
N TRP A 78 2.59 -4.23 -15.37
CA TRP A 78 3.03 -3.66 -16.65
C TRP A 78 2.70 -4.54 -17.86
N THR A 79 2.74 -5.86 -17.70
CA THR A 79 2.37 -6.80 -18.77
C THR A 79 0.93 -7.33 -18.64
N ASN A 80 0.15 -6.81 -17.68
CA ASN A 80 -1.20 -7.29 -17.44
C ASN A 80 -2.16 -6.74 -18.51
N PRO A 81 -2.82 -7.60 -19.33
CA PRO A 81 -3.70 -7.14 -20.39
C PRO A 81 -5.08 -6.69 -19.88
N PHE A 82 -5.42 -6.98 -18.62
CA PHE A 82 -6.73 -6.68 -18.03
C PHE A 82 -6.71 -5.45 -17.13
N TRP A 83 -5.55 -5.10 -16.58
CA TRP A 83 -5.37 -3.97 -15.67
C TRP A 83 -4.49 -2.91 -16.31
N THR A 84 -5.00 -1.68 -16.37
CA THR A 84 -4.22 -0.50 -16.75
C THR A 84 -3.98 0.35 -15.53
N VAL A 85 -2.75 0.81 -15.30
CA VAL A 85 -2.44 1.79 -14.25
C VAL A 85 -2.00 3.09 -14.92
N LYS A 86 -2.67 4.20 -14.59
CA LYS A 86 -2.35 5.52 -15.13
C LYS A 86 -1.96 6.46 -14.00
N ILE A 87 -0.79 7.08 -14.12
CA ILE A 87 -0.39 8.18 -13.23
C ILE A 87 -1.03 9.46 -13.77
N THR A 88 -1.98 10.03 -13.02
CA THR A 88 -2.71 11.24 -13.41
C THR A 88 -2.03 12.52 -12.93
N ARG A 89 -1.21 12.42 -11.88
CA ARG A 89 -0.30 13.47 -11.42
C ARG A 89 1.02 12.84 -11.04
N GLU A 90 2.07 13.16 -11.77
CA GLU A 90 3.44 12.70 -11.52
C GLU A 90 4.02 13.36 -10.26
N PRO A 91 4.99 12.71 -9.58
CA PRO A 91 5.79 13.36 -8.55
C PRO A 91 6.50 14.61 -9.10
N LYS A 92 6.86 15.53 -8.21
CA LYS A 92 7.65 16.72 -8.57
C LYS A 92 8.91 16.34 -9.34
N ARG A 93 9.22 17.08 -10.42
CA ARG A 93 10.42 16.82 -11.24
C ARG A 93 11.69 16.83 -10.38
N ASN A 94 12.58 15.86 -10.62
CA ASN A 94 13.83 15.64 -9.88
C ASN A 94 13.66 15.31 -8.39
N TYR A 95 12.45 14.98 -7.95
CA TYR A 95 12.23 14.51 -6.59
C TYR A 95 13.00 13.20 -6.34
N LYS A 96 13.69 13.13 -5.21
CA LYS A 96 14.47 11.97 -4.77
C LYS A 96 14.09 11.69 -3.31
N PRO A 97 13.27 10.67 -3.04
CA PRO A 97 12.90 10.33 -1.68
C PRO A 97 14.11 9.83 -0.89
N SER A 98 14.11 10.07 0.42
CA SER A 98 15.16 9.58 1.32
C SER A 98 14.55 9.17 2.67
N ASN A 99 14.16 10.13 3.50
CA ASN A 99 13.45 9.93 4.76
C ASN A 99 11.93 10.10 4.57
N THR A 100 11.40 9.55 3.48
CA THR A 100 10.03 9.81 3.03
C THR A 100 9.08 8.70 3.48
N LEU A 101 7.92 9.09 4.00
CA LEU A 101 6.75 8.23 4.16
C LEU A 101 5.80 8.50 3.00
N ILE A 102 5.66 7.53 2.08
CA ILE A 102 4.54 7.56 1.13
C ILE A 102 3.28 7.21 1.91
N MET A 103 2.34 8.15 2.01
CA MET A 103 1.04 7.90 2.63
C MET A 103 -0.04 7.79 1.56
N THR A 104 -0.63 6.61 1.41
CA THR A 104 -1.64 6.31 0.40
C THR A 104 -2.90 5.69 1.00
N ASN A 105 -4.05 5.95 0.39
CA ASN A 105 -5.32 5.35 0.81
C ASN A 105 -5.34 3.83 0.56
N HIS A 106 -6.16 3.10 1.34
CA HIS A 106 -6.26 1.65 1.27
C HIS A 106 -7.70 1.20 0.93
N LEU A 107 -7.92 0.71 -0.29
CA LEU A 107 -9.23 0.32 -0.80
C LEU A 107 -9.29 -1.14 -1.26
N SER A 108 -8.15 -1.75 -1.61
CA SER A 108 -8.10 -3.04 -2.29
C SER A 108 -6.89 -3.90 -1.88
N THR A 109 -6.98 -5.21 -2.14
CA THR A 109 -5.81 -6.10 -2.13
C THR A 109 -4.83 -5.74 -3.25
N ALA A 110 -5.29 -5.07 -4.31
CA ALA A 110 -4.46 -4.63 -5.44
C ALA A 110 -3.50 -3.48 -5.06
N ASP A 111 -3.78 -2.73 -3.98
CA ASP A 111 -3.08 -1.47 -3.69
C ASP A 111 -1.55 -1.60 -3.63
N PRO A 112 -0.95 -2.56 -2.89
CA PRO A 112 0.51 -2.67 -2.83
C PRO A 112 1.16 -2.94 -4.18
N TRP A 113 0.49 -3.73 -5.05
CA TRP A 113 0.98 -4.05 -6.39
C TRP A 113 0.95 -2.83 -7.29
N ILE A 114 -0.18 -2.10 -7.28
CA ILE A 114 -0.37 -0.88 -8.06
C ILE A 114 0.63 0.19 -7.61
N ILE A 115 0.64 0.54 -6.32
CA ILE A 115 1.51 1.60 -5.78
C ILE A 115 2.98 1.26 -6.02
N SER A 116 3.40 0.02 -5.76
CA SER A 116 4.78 -0.41 -6.00
C SER A 116 5.21 -0.27 -7.46
N SER A 117 4.30 -0.53 -8.41
CA SER A 117 4.61 -0.40 -9.83
C SER A 117 4.77 1.05 -10.29
N THR A 118 4.10 2.00 -9.61
CA THR A 118 4.09 3.42 -9.99
C THR A 118 5.30 4.20 -9.49
N HIS A 119 5.90 3.79 -8.37
CA HIS A 119 7.10 4.45 -7.83
C HIS A 119 8.40 3.68 -8.11
N PHE A 120 8.35 2.54 -8.81
CA PHE A 120 9.58 1.83 -9.19
C PHE A 120 10.44 2.74 -10.10
N PRO A 121 11.77 2.86 -9.89
CA PRO A 121 12.62 2.02 -9.04
C PRO A 121 12.89 2.56 -7.63
N TRP A 122 12.17 3.56 -7.12
CA TRP A 122 12.33 3.98 -5.73
C TRP A 122 12.00 2.83 -4.78
N GLU A 123 12.97 2.51 -3.92
CA GLU A 123 12.81 1.46 -2.94
C GLU A 123 12.20 2.02 -1.66
N PHE A 124 11.00 1.56 -1.36
CA PHE A 124 10.29 1.83 -0.12
C PHE A 124 9.91 0.52 0.55
N LYS A 125 9.99 0.46 1.88
CA LYS A 125 9.56 -0.72 2.63
C LYS A 125 8.08 -0.66 2.98
N TYR A 126 7.40 -1.78 2.80
CA TYR A 126 5.98 -1.90 3.04
C TYR A 126 5.73 -2.45 4.44
N VAL A 127 4.72 -1.91 5.09
CA VAL A 127 4.19 -2.47 6.32
C VAL A 127 3.12 -3.49 5.95
N TYR A 128 3.30 -4.76 6.34
CA TYR A 128 2.42 -5.85 5.91
C TYR A 128 1.94 -6.72 7.07
N LYS A 129 0.88 -7.49 6.82
CA LYS A 129 0.34 -8.43 7.81
C LYS A 129 1.24 -9.66 7.93
N ALA A 130 1.78 -9.92 9.12
CA ALA A 130 2.68 -11.05 9.39
C ALA A 130 2.08 -12.44 9.04
N ASP A 131 0.76 -12.56 8.86
CA ASP A 131 0.11 -13.78 8.37
C ASP A 131 0.64 -14.24 7.00
N LEU A 132 1.17 -13.34 6.17
CA LEU A 132 1.79 -13.70 4.90
C LEU A 132 3.00 -14.64 5.09
N LEU A 133 3.67 -14.56 6.23
CA LEU A 133 4.84 -15.39 6.57
C LEU A 133 4.48 -16.85 6.85
N LYS A 134 3.19 -17.19 6.94
CA LYS A 134 2.73 -18.58 7.09
C LYS A 134 2.87 -19.40 5.82
N VAL A 135 2.99 -18.75 4.66
CA VAL A 135 3.21 -19.41 3.37
C VAL A 135 4.72 -19.47 3.11
N PRO A 136 5.35 -20.66 3.05
CA PRO A 136 6.81 -20.78 3.05
C PRO A 136 7.53 -19.99 1.95
N ILE A 137 7.07 -20.10 0.70
CA ILE A 137 7.69 -19.39 -0.45
C ILE A 137 7.55 -17.87 -0.29
N VAL A 138 6.39 -17.40 0.17
CA VAL A 138 6.12 -15.99 0.42
C VAL A 138 7.01 -15.47 1.55
N ASN A 139 7.19 -16.26 2.62
CA ASN A 139 8.09 -15.94 3.72
C ASN A 139 9.53 -15.75 3.22
N CYS A 140 10.06 -16.70 2.44
CA CYS A 140 11.41 -16.59 1.88
C CYS A 140 11.57 -15.31 1.04
N ALA A 141 10.63 -15.03 0.13
CA ALA A 141 10.71 -13.88 -0.77
C ALA A 141 10.61 -12.54 -0.02
N ILE A 142 9.59 -12.39 0.85
CA ILE A 142 9.34 -11.14 1.59
C ILE A 142 10.37 -10.92 2.70
N SER A 143 10.89 -11.98 3.34
CA SER A 143 11.96 -11.80 4.34
C SER A 143 13.22 -11.19 3.71
N LEU A 144 13.51 -11.51 2.45
CA LEU A 144 14.63 -10.93 1.72
C LEU A 144 14.36 -9.49 1.25
N THR A 145 13.11 -9.01 1.21
CA THR A 145 12.83 -7.61 0.88
C THR A 145 13.07 -6.66 2.03
N TYR A 146 13.25 -7.14 3.27
CA TYR A 146 13.35 -6.31 4.48
C TYR A 146 12.12 -5.41 4.71
N ASP A 147 10.95 -5.83 4.21
CA ASP A 147 9.67 -5.20 4.54
C ASP A 147 9.29 -5.46 6.01
N LEU A 148 8.34 -4.68 6.53
CA LEU A 148 8.06 -4.57 7.96
C LEU A 148 6.78 -5.35 8.35
N PRO A 149 6.89 -6.47 9.07
CA PRO A 149 5.71 -7.22 9.51
C PRO A 149 5.02 -6.54 10.71
N ILE A 150 3.68 -6.48 10.67
CA ILE A 150 2.83 -6.21 11.82
C ILE A 150 2.07 -7.47 12.21
N TYR A 151 2.11 -7.77 13.50
CA TYR A 151 1.45 -8.93 14.09
C TYR A 151 0.11 -8.51 14.69
N PHE A 152 -0.96 -8.97 14.06
CA PHE A 152 -2.32 -8.72 14.56
C PHE A 152 -2.78 -9.86 15.50
N THR A 153 -3.58 -9.51 16.49
CA THR A 153 -4.24 -10.43 17.43
C THR A 153 -5.72 -10.58 17.06
N LYS A 154 -6.38 -11.57 17.64
CA LYS A 154 -7.83 -11.77 17.44
C LYS A 154 -8.68 -10.71 18.15
N GLU A 155 -8.10 -9.91 19.04
CA GLU A 155 -8.77 -8.83 19.77
C GLU A 155 -9.21 -7.68 18.84
N LYS A 156 -10.07 -6.79 19.33
CA LYS A 156 -10.63 -5.65 18.56
C LYS A 156 -11.11 -6.08 17.17
N GLY A 157 -11.79 -7.22 17.11
CA GLY A 157 -12.27 -7.76 15.84
C GLY A 157 -11.16 -8.27 14.90
N GLY A 158 -10.02 -8.74 15.39
CA GLY A 158 -8.92 -9.23 14.56
C GLY A 158 -7.94 -8.14 14.11
N TRP A 159 -8.07 -6.94 14.67
CA TRP A 159 -7.23 -5.78 14.39
C TRP A 159 -6.46 -5.30 15.63
N GLY A 160 -6.57 -6.01 16.75
CA GLY A 160 -5.66 -5.81 17.87
C GLY A 160 -4.22 -5.99 17.38
N ILE A 161 -3.29 -5.22 17.92
CA ILE A 161 -1.88 -5.35 17.58
C ILE A 161 -1.19 -6.07 18.72
N LYS A 162 -0.33 -7.03 18.40
CA LYS A 162 0.41 -7.79 19.41
C LYS A 162 1.33 -6.84 20.18
N SER A 163 1.12 -6.73 21.49
CA SER A 163 1.94 -5.91 22.38
C SER A 163 3.43 -6.23 22.20
N GLY A 164 4.28 -5.20 22.24
CA GLY A 164 5.73 -5.32 22.07
C GLY A 164 6.20 -5.51 20.62
N THR A 165 5.32 -5.49 19.61
CA THR A 165 5.74 -5.62 18.19
C THR A 165 5.84 -4.30 17.44
N ILE A 166 5.19 -3.24 17.95
CA ILE A 166 5.17 -1.92 17.31
C ILE A 166 6.48 -1.17 17.48
N GLU A 167 7.03 -1.15 18.69
CA GLU A 167 8.29 -0.44 18.96
C GLU A 167 9.45 -1.00 18.13
N PRO A 168 9.69 -2.33 18.06
CA PRO A 168 10.72 -2.87 17.17
C PRO A 168 10.50 -2.53 15.69
N MET A 169 9.25 -2.49 15.24
CA MET A 169 8.93 -2.09 13.86
C MET A 169 9.29 -0.61 13.62
N PHE A 170 8.96 0.30 14.54
CA PHE A 170 9.32 1.72 14.40
C PHE A 170 10.84 1.94 14.51
N ASN A 171 11.53 1.23 15.39
CA ASN A 171 12.99 1.25 15.46
C ASN A 171 13.60 0.85 14.11
N ARG A 172 13.06 -0.21 13.48
CA ARG A 172 13.50 -0.63 12.15
C ARG A 172 13.16 0.39 11.06
N CYS A 173 11.99 1.06 11.13
CA CYS A 173 11.69 2.18 10.23
C CYS A 173 12.74 3.29 10.35
N ALA A 174 13.11 3.68 11.57
CA ALA A 174 14.10 4.72 11.82
C ALA A 174 15.49 4.34 11.29
N GLU A 175 15.92 3.08 11.47
CA GLU A 175 17.15 2.55 10.87
C GLU A 175 17.14 2.63 9.35
N LEU A 176 16.04 2.22 8.71
CA LEU A 176 15.89 2.30 7.26
C LEU A 176 15.90 3.74 6.75
N GLN A 177 15.25 4.67 7.45
CA GLN A 177 15.28 6.09 7.09
C GLN A 177 16.67 6.71 7.22
N LYS A 178 17.49 6.30 8.19
CA LYS A 178 18.91 6.70 8.27
C LYS A 178 19.71 6.25 7.05
N LEU A 179 19.31 5.14 6.42
CA LEU A 179 19.89 4.69 5.14
C LEU A 179 19.29 5.41 3.92
N GLY A 180 18.33 6.32 4.11
CA GLY A 180 17.59 6.99 3.05
C GLY A 180 16.57 6.08 2.36
N ILE A 181 16.01 5.11 3.09
CA ILE A 181 14.99 4.17 2.60
C ILE A 181 13.69 4.48 3.33
N GLY A 182 12.71 4.94 2.57
CA GLY A 182 11.38 5.31 3.06
C GLY A 182 10.45 4.13 3.30
N GLN A 183 9.23 4.43 3.73
CA GLN A 183 8.16 3.44 3.91
C GLN A 183 6.90 3.81 3.13
N VAL A 184 6.16 2.79 2.65
CA VAL A 184 4.78 2.96 2.15
C VAL A 184 3.80 2.62 3.25
N ILE A 185 2.98 3.59 3.60
CA ILE A 185 2.05 3.56 4.73
C ILE A 185 0.63 3.75 4.24
N TYR A 186 -0.26 2.92 4.75
CA TYR A 186 -1.70 3.10 4.65
C TYR A 186 -2.19 3.72 5.97
N PRO A 187 -2.33 5.06 6.07
CA PRO A 187 -2.54 5.75 7.34
C PRO A 187 -3.88 5.40 8.02
N GLU A 188 -4.83 4.87 7.26
CA GLU A 188 -6.12 4.34 7.73
C GLU A 188 -5.96 3.07 8.59
N GLY A 189 -4.89 2.30 8.36
CA GLY A 189 -4.56 1.05 9.05
C GLY A 189 -5.39 -0.17 8.62
N THR A 190 -6.48 0.03 7.89
CA THR A 190 -7.35 -1.01 7.33
C THR A 190 -7.91 -0.57 5.98
N ARG A 191 -8.41 -1.50 5.16
CA ARG A 191 -9.03 -1.15 3.86
C ARG A 191 -10.43 -0.60 4.05
N SER A 192 -10.80 0.43 3.30
CA SER A 192 -12.14 1.02 3.33
C SER A 192 -13.13 0.21 2.49
N LYS A 193 -14.25 -0.20 3.09
CA LYS A 193 -15.35 -0.83 2.34
C LYS A 193 -16.28 0.16 1.66
N LEU A 194 -16.35 1.37 2.21
CA LEU A 194 -17.19 2.44 1.68
C LEU A 194 -16.51 3.22 0.55
N ARG A 195 -15.31 2.80 0.11
CA ARG A 195 -14.53 3.43 -0.98
C ARG A 195 -14.15 4.89 -0.71
N ARG A 196 -14.28 5.29 0.55
CA ARG A 196 -14.00 6.62 1.09
C ARG A 196 -12.77 6.58 1.97
N LEU A 197 -12.04 7.69 2.03
CA LEU A 197 -10.89 7.84 2.92
C LEU A 197 -11.33 7.74 4.38
N GLN A 198 -10.75 6.82 5.14
CA GLN A 198 -11.05 6.60 6.55
C GLN A 198 -10.23 7.53 7.47
N PRO A 199 -10.62 7.69 8.74
CA PRO A 199 -9.80 8.40 9.73
C PRO A 199 -8.41 7.78 9.89
N PHE A 200 -7.40 8.64 9.99
CA PHE A 200 -6.00 8.23 10.12
C PHE A 200 -5.63 7.83 11.54
N LYS A 201 -4.76 6.81 11.65
CA LYS A 201 -4.16 6.36 12.91
C LYS A 201 -2.97 7.24 13.26
N ASN A 202 -2.75 7.45 14.56
CA ASN A 202 -1.70 8.34 15.05
C ASN A 202 -0.27 7.81 14.84
N GLY A 203 -0.08 6.49 14.74
CA GLY A 203 1.23 5.85 14.83
C GLY A 203 2.29 6.44 13.89
N PHE A 204 2.06 6.38 12.59
CA PHE A 204 3.03 6.89 11.61
C PHE A 204 3.12 8.42 11.55
N PHE A 205 2.11 9.14 12.04
CA PHE A 205 2.19 10.60 12.20
C PHE A 205 3.08 11.00 13.38
N LYS A 206 2.98 10.30 14.51
CA LYS A 206 3.93 10.46 15.63
C LYS A 206 5.35 10.16 15.19
N PHE A 207 5.53 9.05 14.49
CA PHE A 207 6.82 8.68 13.93
C PHE A 207 7.37 9.74 12.97
N ALA A 208 6.53 10.30 12.08
CA ALA A 208 6.94 11.37 11.17
C ALA A 208 7.41 12.63 11.91
N ILE A 209 6.73 13.02 12.99
CA ILE A 209 7.10 14.18 13.82
C ILE A 209 8.40 13.90 14.57
N GLU A 210 8.52 12.73 15.21
CA GLU A 210 9.69 12.35 16.00
C GLU A 210 10.98 12.29 15.18
N HIS A 211 10.88 11.76 13.95
CA HIS A 211 12.00 11.56 13.04
C HIS A 211 12.11 12.60 11.93
N GLU A 212 11.27 13.63 11.95
CA GLU A 212 11.21 14.68 10.92
C GLU A 212 11.12 14.06 9.51
N SER A 213 10.33 12.99 9.39
CA SER A 213 10.14 12.27 8.13
C SER A 213 9.22 13.07 7.22
N GLU A 214 9.70 13.34 6.01
CA GLU A 214 8.87 13.94 4.96
C GLU A 214 7.69 13.01 4.63
N ILE A 215 6.50 13.57 4.43
CA ILE A 215 5.33 12.80 3.98
C ILE A 215 5.07 13.12 2.51
N LEU A 216 5.01 12.10 1.66
CA LEU A 216 4.53 12.21 0.28
C LEU A 216 3.09 11.67 0.21
N PRO A 217 2.07 12.54 0.13
CA PRO A 217 0.69 12.11 -0.05
C PRO A 217 0.53 11.47 -1.44
N VAL A 218 -0.12 10.33 -1.51
CA VAL A 218 -0.47 9.66 -2.76
C VAL A 218 -1.91 9.21 -2.66
N VAL A 219 -2.65 9.27 -3.75
CA VAL A 219 -3.95 8.61 -3.82
C VAL A 219 -3.98 7.60 -4.95
N SER A 220 -4.72 6.53 -4.70
CA SER A 220 -5.01 5.51 -5.68
C SER A 220 -6.52 5.33 -5.79
N HIS A 221 -7.02 5.46 -7.02
CA HIS A 221 -8.44 5.53 -7.32
C HIS A 221 -8.86 4.40 -8.26
N ASN A 222 -10.11 3.95 -8.07
CA ASN A 222 -10.75 2.86 -8.79
C ASN A 222 -10.20 1.44 -8.54
N ASN A 223 -9.17 1.26 -7.72
CA ASN A 223 -8.55 -0.04 -7.40
C ASN A 223 -9.54 -1.04 -6.80
N TRP A 224 -10.50 -0.53 -6.04
CA TRP A 224 -11.56 -1.33 -5.42
C TRP A 224 -12.42 -2.06 -6.46
N SER A 225 -12.51 -1.55 -7.70
CA SER A 225 -13.25 -2.19 -8.78
C SER A 225 -12.47 -3.36 -9.39
N LEU A 226 -11.14 -3.24 -9.49
CA LEU A 226 -10.24 -4.27 -10.05
C LEU A 226 -10.16 -5.50 -9.13
N TRP A 227 -10.04 -5.28 -7.82
CA TRP A 227 -10.00 -6.37 -6.83
C TRP A 227 -10.89 -6.04 -5.62
N PRO A 228 -12.21 -6.29 -5.74
CA PRO A 228 -13.17 -5.91 -4.71
C PRO A 228 -13.02 -6.71 -3.42
N LEU A 229 -13.22 -6.03 -2.28
CA LEU A 229 -13.17 -6.67 -0.97
C LEU A 229 -14.28 -7.71 -0.79
N GLY A 230 -13.87 -8.94 -0.46
CA GLY A 230 -14.79 -10.04 -0.17
C GLY A 230 -15.47 -10.63 -1.41
N GLU A 231 -15.01 -10.29 -2.61
CA GLU A 231 -15.45 -10.95 -3.83
C GLU A 231 -14.45 -12.03 -4.28
N PRO A 232 -14.94 -13.17 -4.77
CA PRO A 232 -14.07 -14.26 -5.22
C PRO A 232 -13.44 -14.00 -6.59
N LEU A 233 -14.00 -13.07 -7.38
CA LEU A 233 -13.56 -12.79 -8.75
C LEU A 233 -13.05 -11.36 -8.87
N LEU A 234 -11.90 -11.22 -9.51
CA LEU A 234 -11.29 -9.96 -9.92
C LEU A 234 -12.02 -9.41 -11.16
N ASP A 235 -11.78 -8.15 -11.45
CA ASP A 235 -12.34 -7.46 -12.60
C ASP A 235 -11.25 -6.78 -13.43
N LEU A 236 -11.56 -6.49 -14.69
CA LEU A 236 -10.71 -5.68 -15.56
C LEU A 236 -11.03 -4.19 -15.35
N GLY A 237 -10.03 -3.33 -15.57
CA GLY A 237 -10.24 -1.90 -15.42
C GLY A 237 -8.98 -1.07 -15.42
N THR A 238 -9.16 0.23 -15.19
CA THR A 238 -8.07 1.19 -15.04
C THR A 238 -8.01 1.69 -13.60
N ALA A 239 -6.86 1.60 -12.96
CA ALA A 239 -6.56 2.29 -11.72
C ALA A 239 -5.81 3.59 -12.00
N TYR A 240 -6.05 4.60 -11.20
CA TYR A 240 -5.41 5.91 -11.31
C TYR A 240 -4.57 6.18 -10.06
N VAL A 241 -3.39 6.76 -10.25
CA VAL A 241 -2.50 7.16 -9.15
C VAL A 241 -2.12 8.62 -9.31
N ALA A 242 -2.23 9.40 -8.24
CA ALA A 242 -1.82 10.79 -8.22
C ALA A 242 -0.89 11.04 -7.03
N TYR A 243 0.26 11.65 -7.31
CA TYR A 243 1.25 12.04 -6.31
C TYR A 243 1.06 13.49 -5.88
N GLY A 244 1.15 13.72 -4.58
CA GLY A 244 1.13 15.02 -3.89
C GLY A 244 2.45 15.77 -3.98
N ASP A 245 2.45 16.99 -3.45
CA ASP A 245 3.70 17.65 -3.10
C ASP A 245 4.20 17.13 -1.75
N PRO A 246 5.52 16.94 -1.58
CA PRO A 246 6.06 16.49 -0.31
C PRO A 246 5.81 17.50 0.82
N ILE A 247 5.34 17.00 1.95
CA ILE A 247 5.07 17.76 3.17
C ILE A 247 6.26 17.56 4.11
N GLN A 248 7.03 18.63 4.34
CA GLN A 248 8.05 18.63 5.37
C GLN A 248 7.40 18.58 6.75
N VAL A 249 7.96 17.77 7.64
CA VAL A 249 7.48 17.58 9.01
C VAL A 249 8.57 18.02 9.99
N THR A 250 8.17 18.79 11.00
CA THR A 250 9.06 19.28 12.06
C THR A 250 8.56 18.81 13.43
N LYS A 251 9.45 18.78 14.43
CA LYS A 251 9.16 18.23 15.77
C LYS A 251 8.09 18.99 16.56
N ASP A 252 7.83 20.25 16.18
CA ASP A 252 6.88 21.16 16.82
C ASP A 252 5.47 21.11 16.20
N MET A 253 5.26 20.34 15.13
CA MET A 253 3.96 20.20 14.52
C MET A 253 2.97 19.47 15.43
N ASP A 254 1.72 19.96 15.47
CA ASP A 254 0.63 19.22 16.08
C ASP A 254 0.23 18.02 15.19
N ILE A 255 -0.09 16.91 15.85
CA ILE A 255 -0.42 15.66 15.17
C ILE A 255 -1.75 15.73 14.41
N GLU A 256 -2.75 16.41 14.97
CA GLU A 256 -4.06 16.51 14.33
C GLU A 256 -4.01 17.52 13.17
N GLU A 257 -3.26 18.62 13.32
CA GLU A 257 -2.98 19.53 12.20
C GLU A 257 -2.25 18.80 11.04
N LEU A 258 -1.21 18.01 11.34
CA LEU A 258 -0.49 17.26 10.32
C LEU A 258 -1.38 16.24 9.61
N LYS A 259 -2.23 15.52 10.34
CA LYS A 259 -3.22 14.61 9.74
C LYS A 259 -4.19 15.34 8.82
N LEU A 260 -4.75 16.47 9.27
CA LEU A 260 -5.68 17.27 8.47
C LEU A 260 -5.00 17.79 7.21
N LYS A 261 -3.74 18.22 7.30
CA LYS A 261 -2.93 18.66 6.16
C LYS A 261 -2.73 17.53 5.14
N VAL A 262 -2.34 16.34 5.59
CA VAL A 262 -2.18 15.15 4.72
C VAL A 262 -3.53 14.73 4.11
N GLN A 263 -4.59 14.70 4.91
CA GLN A 263 -5.94 14.35 4.45
C GLN A 263 -6.41 15.32 3.37
N SER A 264 -6.26 16.63 3.59
CA SER A 264 -6.63 17.67 2.64
C SER A 264 -5.84 17.54 1.34
N ALA A 265 -4.52 17.29 1.43
CA ALA A 265 -3.69 17.05 0.26
C ALA A 265 -4.17 15.82 -0.54
N MET A 266 -4.50 14.71 0.13
CA MET A 266 -5.05 13.52 -0.53
C MET A 266 -6.41 13.80 -1.17
N MET A 267 -7.29 14.57 -0.52
CA MET A 267 -8.59 14.97 -1.07
C MET A 267 -8.46 15.79 -2.36
N GLU A 268 -7.49 16.71 -2.43
CA GLU A 268 -7.21 17.44 -3.66
C GLU A 268 -6.70 16.52 -4.78
N LEU A 269 -5.89 15.52 -4.45
CA LEU A 269 -5.39 14.57 -5.45
C LEU A 269 -6.48 13.69 -6.05
N PHE A 270 -7.53 13.35 -5.30
CA PHE A 270 -8.66 12.61 -5.85
C PHE A 270 -9.30 13.34 -7.04
N LYS A 271 -9.31 14.68 -7.04
CA LYS A 271 -9.83 15.48 -8.16
C LYS A 271 -9.03 15.32 -9.46
N CYS A 272 -7.80 14.82 -9.40
CA CYS A 272 -6.99 14.51 -10.59
C CYS A 272 -7.41 13.19 -11.25
N CYS A 273 -8.25 12.37 -10.60
CA CYS A 273 -8.67 11.07 -11.12
C CYS A 273 -9.94 11.21 -11.97
N PRO A 274 -9.96 10.76 -13.24
CA PRO A 274 -11.10 10.95 -14.15
C PRO A 274 -12.43 10.36 -13.66
N THR A 275 -12.36 9.34 -12.82
CA THR A 275 -13.51 8.63 -12.25
C THR A 275 -13.92 9.15 -10.88
N HIS A 276 -13.32 10.25 -10.39
CA HIS A 276 -13.65 10.84 -9.10
C HIS A 276 -15.10 11.32 -9.06
N ASN A 277 -15.82 10.96 -7.99
CA ASN A 277 -17.16 11.45 -7.74
C ASN A 277 -17.21 12.14 -6.35
N PRO A 278 -17.31 13.48 -6.31
CA PRO A 278 -17.23 14.23 -5.05
C PRO A 278 -18.39 13.97 -4.08
N GLU A 279 -19.54 13.50 -4.56
CA GLU A 279 -20.69 13.16 -3.70
C GLU A 279 -20.48 11.80 -2.99
N LEU A 280 -19.81 10.88 -3.68
CA LEU A 280 -19.57 9.52 -3.19
C LEU A 280 -18.25 9.37 -2.43
N GLU A 281 -17.36 10.36 -2.49
CA GLU A 281 -15.96 10.20 -2.05
C GLU A 281 -15.52 11.20 -0.96
N GLN A 282 -16.47 11.71 -0.18
CA GLN A 282 -16.20 12.49 1.03
C GLN A 282 -15.50 11.64 2.12
N PRO A 283 -14.56 12.20 2.91
CA PRO A 283 -13.87 11.47 3.96
C PRO A 283 -14.85 11.03 5.07
N LEU A 284 -14.59 9.86 5.66
CA LEU A 284 -15.38 9.34 6.76
C LEU A 284 -14.97 10.03 8.08
N SER A 285 -15.97 10.42 8.89
CA SER A 285 -15.75 11.09 10.17
C SER A 285 -15.43 10.13 11.32
N THR A 286 -15.81 8.86 11.23
CA THR A 286 -15.64 7.86 12.30
C THR A 286 -15.12 6.53 11.78
N ALA A 287 -14.41 5.79 12.64
CA ALA A 287 -13.93 4.44 12.36
C ALA A 287 -14.94 3.39 12.85
N SER A 288 -15.15 2.34 12.07
CA SER A 288 -16.06 1.23 12.33
C SER A 288 -15.60 0.27 13.40
N SER A 289 -16.59 -0.33 14.06
CA SER A 289 -16.47 -1.29 15.15
C SER A 289 -16.52 -2.78 14.74
N THR A 290 -16.79 -3.13 13.47
CA THR A 290 -17.21 -4.50 13.08
C THR A 290 -16.20 -5.31 12.23
N ARG A 291 -16.21 -6.64 12.43
CA ARG A 291 -15.22 -7.62 11.91
C ARG A 291 -15.30 -7.84 10.40
N GLY A 292 -14.14 -8.00 9.74
CA GLY A 292 -14.04 -8.39 8.33
C GLY A 292 -14.50 -7.33 7.33
N HIS A 293 -14.77 -6.11 7.80
CA HIS A 293 -15.39 -5.07 7.01
C HIS A 293 -14.48 -3.90 6.67
N GLY A 294 -13.73 -3.27 7.57
CA GLY A 294 -13.30 -1.93 7.19
C GLY A 294 -14.53 -1.04 6.99
N ILE A 295 -14.33 0.25 7.12
CA ILE A 295 -15.19 0.96 8.06
C ILE A 295 -16.69 0.97 7.68
N THR A 296 -17.53 0.18 8.37
CA THR A 296 -18.99 0.37 8.46
C THR A 296 -19.32 1.18 9.71
N GLY A 297 -19.65 2.45 9.55
CA GLY A 297 -20.19 3.26 10.65
C GLY A 297 -21.53 2.69 11.11
N THR A 298 -21.72 2.55 12.42
CA THR A 298 -23.04 2.36 13.03
C THR A 298 -23.38 3.64 13.78
N ASN A 299 -24.51 4.25 13.43
CA ASN A 299 -25.53 4.54 14.44
C ASN A 299 -26.60 3.47 14.29
#